data_AF-A0A8C0GHA2-F1
#
_entry.id   AF-A0A8C0GHA2-F1
#
_cell.length_a   1.000
_cell.length_b   1.000
_cell.length_c   1.000
_cell.angle_alpha   90.00
_cell.angle_beta   90.00
_cell.angle_gamma   90.00
#
_symmetry.space_group_name_H-M   'P 1'
#
loop_
_entity.id
_entity.type
_entity.pdbx_description
1 polymer ?
#
loop_
_entity_poly.entity_id
_entity_poly.type
_entity_poly.pdbx_seq_one_letter_code
_entity_poly.pdbx_strand_id
1 'polypeptide(L)'
;MSRFHGMVMPFNKEPKWLFGTMERYLKQIAELTFPQEAQRKKFNQLKAYNLQQEMGSLRELLESTPSPVVFCHNDVQEGNILLLAGRESHPTDKLMLIDFEYSSYNYRGFDIGNHFCEWVYDYTHDTWPYYQASMDNYPTRQQQLHFIRHYLWEDSGRPGDTTHGEQARIEEEMLTEISRFALASHFFWGLWSILQAKISTIEFGYLDYALCRFQAYFQQKAQCP
;
A
#
# COMPACT_ATOMS: atom_id res chain seq x y z
N MET A 1 -4.14 13.15 -2.60
CA MET A 1 -4.58 11.85 -3.16
C MET A 1 -5.80 11.99 -4.07
N SER A 2 -6.99 12.40 -3.60
CA SER A 2 -8.19 12.55 -4.47
C SER A 2 -7.94 13.36 -5.76
N ARG A 3 -7.35 14.57 -5.66
CA ARG A 3 -6.94 15.36 -6.84
C ARG A 3 -6.01 14.61 -7.81
N PHE A 4 -5.12 13.77 -7.30
CA PHE A 4 -4.19 12.97 -8.11
C PHE A 4 -4.94 11.85 -8.86
N HIS A 5 -5.89 11.19 -8.18
CA HIS A 5 -6.75 10.17 -8.78
C HIS A 5 -7.64 10.73 -9.91
N GLY A 6 -8.02 12.01 -9.84
CA GLY A 6 -8.76 12.71 -10.88
C GLY A 6 -7.94 13.07 -12.13
N MET A 7 -6.63 12.82 -12.16
CA MET A 7 -5.78 13.14 -13.31
C MET A 7 -6.04 12.22 -14.50
N VAL A 8 -6.17 12.81 -15.70
CA VAL A 8 -6.31 12.07 -16.96
C VAL A 8 -4.95 12.00 -17.65
N MET A 9 -4.29 10.84 -17.53
CA MET A 9 -2.94 10.64 -18.04
C MET A 9 -2.94 9.80 -19.34
N PRO A 10 -2.00 10.05 -20.27
CA PRO A 10 -1.92 9.34 -21.56
C PRO A 10 -1.26 7.95 -21.43
N PHE A 11 -1.60 7.20 -20.39
CA PHE A 11 -1.10 5.83 -20.14
C PHE A 11 -2.20 4.79 -20.32
N ASN A 12 -1.81 3.50 -20.32
CA ASN A 12 -2.74 2.38 -20.30
C ASN A 12 -3.63 2.46 -19.05
N LYS A 13 -4.95 2.35 -19.24
CA LYS A 13 -5.99 2.46 -18.20
C LYS A 13 -6.41 1.13 -17.62
N GLU A 14 -5.95 0.01 -18.18
CA GLU A 14 -6.21 -1.31 -17.60
C GLU A 14 -5.37 -1.50 -16.33
N PRO A 15 -5.95 -1.96 -15.21
CA PRO A 15 -5.28 -2.08 -13.91
C PRO A 15 -4.37 -3.34 -13.85
N LYS A 16 -3.50 -3.51 -14.84
CA LYS A 16 -2.58 -4.66 -14.97
C LYS A 16 -1.33 -4.52 -14.09
N TRP A 17 -1.05 -3.31 -13.59
CA TRP A 17 0.19 -3.00 -12.88
C TRP A 17 0.38 -3.84 -11.62
N LEU A 18 -0.65 -3.93 -10.77
CA LEU A 18 -0.54 -4.57 -9.46
C LEU A 18 -0.19 -6.06 -9.57
N PHE A 19 -1.11 -6.85 -10.12
CA PHE A 19 -0.91 -8.30 -10.25
C PHE A 19 0.19 -8.67 -11.24
N GLY A 20 0.30 -7.96 -12.37
CA GLY A 20 1.37 -8.21 -13.35
C GLY A 20 2.77 -7.96 -12.77
N THR A 21 2.90 -7.02 -11.82
CA THR A 21 4.17 -6.80 -11.11
C THR A 21 4.42 -7.85 -10.04
N MET A 22 3.42 -8.20 -9.23
CA MET A 22 3.56 -9.26 -8.22
C MET A 22 3.91 -10.62 -8.84
N GLU A 23 3.29 -10.99 -9.97
CA GLU A 23 3.61 -12.21 -10.71
C GLU A 23 5.06 -12.22 -11.21
N ARG A 24 5.52 -11.10 -11.78
CA ARG A 24 6.90 -10.93 -12.23
C ARG A 24 7.88 -11.08 -11.07
N TYR A 25 7.54 -10.50 -9.91
CA TYR A 25 8.37 -10.61 -8.72
C TYR A 25 8.44 -12.04 -8.21
N LEU A 26 7.32 -12.75 -8.08
CA LEU A 26 7.31 -14.16 -7.66
C LEU A 26 8.15 -15.05 -8.57
N LYS A 27 8.07 -14.84 -9.90
CA LYS A 27 8.89 -15.60 -10.85
C LYS A 27 10.39 -15.40 -10.58
N GLN A 28 10.83 -14.15 -10.39
CA GLN A 28 12.22 -13.85 -10.09
C GLN A 28 12.64 -14.42 -8.72
N ILE A 29 11.76 -14.33 -7.71
CA ILE A 29 11.99 -14.84 -6.35
C ILE A 29 12.20 -16.36 -6.36
N ALA A 30 11.50 -17.10 -7.22
CA ALA A 30 11.62 -18.56 -7.32
C ALA A 30 13.07 -19.02 -7.66
N GLU A 31 13.83 -18.19 -8.37
CA GLU A 31 15.19 -18.46 -8.82
C GLU A 31 16.25 -17.95 -7.82
N LEU A 32 15.85 -17.23 -6.77
CA LEU A 32 16.78 -16.63 -5.82
C LEU A 32 17.44 -17.64 -4.89
N THR A 33 18.71 -17.36 -4.59
CA THR A 33 19.48 -18.01 -3.55
C THR A 33 20.27 -16.98 -2.74
N PHE A 34 20.41 -17.24 -1.43
CA PHE A 34 21.16 -16.40 -0.51
C PHE A 34 22.35 -17.18 0.07
N PRO A 35 23.60 -16.69 -0.10
CA PRO A 35 24.78 -17.41 0.37
C PRO A 35 24.93 -17.33 1.89
N GLN A 36 24.55 -16.20 2.51
CA GLN A 36 24.66 -16.02 3.95
C GLN A 36 23.60 -16.83 4.69
N GLU A 37 23.99 -17.52 5.76
CA GLU A 37 23.09 -18.40 6.53
C GLU A 37 21.90 -17.64 7.14
N ALA A 38 22.15 -16.47 7.73
CA ALA A 38 21.11 -15.62 8.32
C ALA A 38 20.03 -15.21 7.30
N GLN A 39 20.45 -14.80 6.10
CA GLN A 39 19.54 -14.45 5.00
C GLN A 39 18.76 -15.68 4.52
N ARG A 40 19.43 -16.83 4.39
CA ARG A 40 18.82 -18.09 3.96
C ARG A 40 17.74 -18.57 4.93
N LYS A 41 17.96 -18.41 6.24
CA LYS A 41 16.97 -18.73 7.27
C LYS A 41 15.69 -17.90 7.11
N LYS A 42 15.83 -16.57 6.94
CA LYS A 42 14.68 -15.67 6.70
C LYS A 42 13.97 -15.99 5.39
N PHE A 43 14.73 -16.26 4.33
CA PHE A 43 14.16 -16.64 3.03
C PHE A 43 13.39 -17.97 3.09
N ASN A 44 13.87 -18.95 3.86
CA ASN A 44 13.15 -20.21 4.06
C ASN A 44 11.83 -20.00 4.85
N GLN A 45 11.80 -19.08 5.82
CA GLN A 45 10.56 -18.69 6.50
C GLN A 45 9.57 -18.07 5.51
N LEU A 46 10.03 -17.16 4.65
CA LEU A 46 9.19 -16.55 3.60
C LEU A 46 8.62 -17.60 2.63
N LYS A 47 9.44 -18.59 2.24
CA LYS A 47 8.98 -19.71 1.39
C LYS A 47 7.89 -20.55 2.07
N ALA A 48 7.92 -20.68 3.40
CA ALA A 48 6.94 -21.47 4.14
C ALA A 48 5.51 -20.90 4.05
N TYR A 49 5.34 -19.63 3.69
CA TYR A 49 4.02 -19.03 3.44
C TYR A 49 3.35 -19.47 2.14
N ASN A 50 4.05 -20.21 1.26
CA ASN A 50 3.55 -20.61 -0.05
C ASN A 50 2.97 -19.42 -0.86
N LEU A 51 3.80 -18.40 -1.07
CA LEU A 51 3.41 -17.11 -1.66
C LEU A 51 2.71 -17.26 -3.03
N GLN A 52 3.02 -18.30 -3.82
CA GLN A 52 2.34 -18.55 -5.09
C GLN A 52 0.85 -18.87 -4.88
N GLN A 53 0.55 -19.77 -3.93
CA GLN A 53 -0.83 -20.11 -3.57
C GLN A 53 -1.54 -18.92 -2.94
N GLU A 54 -0.86 -18.24 -2.02
CA GLU A 54 -1.43 -17.10 -1.30
C GLU A 54 -1.75 -15.92 -2.23
N MET A 55 -0.94 -15.66 -3.26
CA MET A 55 -1.26 -14.68 -4.31
C MET A 55 -2.56 -15.04 -5.05
N GLY A 56 -2.82 -16.34 -5.26
CA GLY A 56 -4.08 -16.82 -5.84
C GLY A 56 -5.29 -16.45 -4.97
N SER A 57 -5.21 -16.73 -3.66
CA SER A 57 -6.26 -16.36 -2.71
C SER A 57 -6.46 -14.85 -2.61
N LEU A 58 -5.37 -14.07 -2.61
CA LEU A 58 -5.45 -12.61 -2.62
C LEU A 58 -6.14 -12.10 -3.91
N ARG A 59 -5.84 -12.70 -5.07
CA ARG A 59 -6.50 -12.35 -6.33
C ARG A 59 -7.99 -12.58 -6.28
N GLU A 60 -8.44 -13.75 -5.87
CA GLU A 60 -9.87 -14.08 -5.76
C GLU A 60 -10.61 -13.09 -4.84
N LEU A 61 -9.99 -12.72 -3.71
CA LEU A 61 -10.53 -11.72 -2.80
C LEU A 61 -10.67 -10.34 -3.47
N LEU A 62 -9.64 -9.89 -4.19
CA LEU A 62 -9.68 -8.56 -4.82
C LEU A 62 -10.54 -8.52 -6.08
N GLU A 63 -10.69 -9.62 -6.82
CA GLU A 63 -11.64 -9.72 -7.94
C GLU A 63 -13.09 -9.61 -7.48
N SER A 64 -13.39 -10.07 -6.25
CA SER A 64 -14.70 -9.90 -5.61
C SER A 64 -14.85 -8.59 -4.83
N THR A 65 -13.87 -7.68 -4.92
CA THR A 65 -13.86 -6.39 -4.22
C THR A 65 -13.81 -5.25 -5.23
N PRO A 66 -14.95 -4.64 -5.58
CA PRO A 66 -14.98 -3.53 -6.51
C PRO A 66 -14.12 -2.36 -6.02
N SER A 67 -13.25 -1.87 -6.88
CA SER A 67 -12.49 -0.63 -6.65
C SER A 67 -12.40 0.12 -7.98
N PRO A 68 -12.71 1.43 -8.03
CA PRO A 68 -12.50 2.24 -9.22
C PRO A 68 -11.04 2.20 -9.67
N VAL A 69 -10.82 2.18 -10.99
CA VAL A 69 -9.48 2.32 -11.58
C VAL A 69 -9.21 3.79 -11.84
N VAL A 70 -8.18 4.32 -11.21
CA VAL A 70 -7.79 5.74 -11.24
C VAL A 70 -6.28 5.85 -11.43
N PHE A 71 -5.77 7.06 -11.70
CA PHE A 71 -4.33 7.27 -11.73
C PHE A 71 -3.80 7.35 -10.29
N CYS A 72 -3.15 6.27 -9.83
CA CYS A 72 -2.65 6.13 -8.48
C CYS A 72 -1.16 6.51 -8.40
N HIS A 73 -0.75 7.02 -7.25
CA HIS A 73 0.66 7.24 -6.94
C HIS A 73 1.39 5.92 -6.70
N ASN A 74 0.70 4.98 -6.04
CA ASN A 74 1.12 3.65 -5.61
C ASN A 74 2.16 3.63 -4.47
N ASP A 75 2.65 4.78 -4.01
CA ASP A 75 3.69 4.88 -2.97
C ASP A 75 3.59 6.18 -2.14
N VAL A 76 2.40 6.45 -1.58
CA VAL A 76 2.16 7.63 -0.74
C VAL A 76 2.66 7.39 0.69
N GLN A 77 3.97 7.31 0.86
CA GLN A 77 4.68 7.26 2.15
C GLN A 77 5.21 8.64 2.56
N GLU A 78 5.59 8.82 3.83
CA GLU A 78 5.96 10.12 4.41
C GLU A 78 7.13 10.82 3.70
N GLY A 79 8.11 10.07 3.20
CA GLY A 79 9.22 10.58 2.40
C GLY A 79 8.79 11.18 1.05
N ASN A 80 7.63 10.79 0.54
CA ASN A 80 7.07 11.28 -0.73
C ASN A 80 6.05 12.41 -0.53
N ILE A 81 5.92 12.95 0.69
CA ILE A 81 5.00 14.05 1.03
C ILE A 81 5.79 15.24 1.57
N LEU A 82 5.99 16.25 0.72
CA LEU A 82 6.70 17.47 1.12
C LEU A 82 5.76 18.47 1.82
N LEU A 83 6.17 18.96 2.99
CA LEU A 83 5.63 20.18 3.59
C LEU A 83 6.29 21.40 2.91
N LEU A 84 5.48 22.24 2.28
CA LEU A 84 5.95 23.40 1.53
C LEU A 84 6.38 24.53 2.46
N ALA A 85 7.65 24.91 2.38
CA ALA A 85 8.24 25.98 3.18
C ALA A 85 7.46 27.31 3.01
N GLY A 86 7.18 27.98 4.12
CA GLY A 86 6.40 29.21 4.16
C GLY A 86 4.88 29.00 4.00
N ARG A 87 4.42 27.74 3.94
CA ARG A 87 2.99 27.39 3.90
C ARG A 87 2.52 26.55 5.08
N GLU A 88 3.32 26.42 6.12
CA GLU A 88 3.07 25.56 7.27
C GLU A 88 1.74 25.91 7.97
N SER A 89 1.45 27.21 8.05
CA SER A 89 0.20 27.75 8.64
C SER A 89 -0.99 27.78 7.68
N HIS A 90 -0.83 27.47 6.39
CA HIS A 90 -1.95 27.44 5.46
C HIS A 90 -2.88 26.25 5.74
N PRO A 91 -4.21 26.43 5.64
CA PRO A 91 -5.17 25.35 5.90
C PRO A 91 -5.22 24.32 4.76
N THR A 92 -4.87 24.72 3.53
CA THR A 92 -4.84 23.87 2.32
C THR A 92 -3.55 24.12 1.55
N ASP A 93 -3.24 23.23 0.58
CA ASP A 93 -2.15 23.42 -0.39
C ASP A 93 -0.76 23.68 0.21
N LYS A 94 -0.52 23.09 1.39
CA LYS A 94 0.77 23.07 2.08
C LYS A 94 1.55 21.78 1.92
N LEU A 95 0.93 20.75 1.32
CA LEU A 95 1.55 19.46 1.05
C LEU A 95 1.69 19.25 -0.46
N MET A 96 2.76 18.57 -0.89
CA MET A 96 2.99 18.18 -2.27
C MET A 96 3.45 16.73 -2.33
N LEU A 97 2.83 15.94 -3.21
CA LEU A 97 3.29 14.59 -3.52
C LEU A 97 4.43 14.68 -4.55
N ILE A 98 5.45 13.85 -4.36
CA ILE A 98 6.61 13.72 -5.25
C ILE A 98 6.95 12.24 -5.46
N ASP A 99 7.91 11.97 -6.35
CA ASP A 99 8.40 10.63 -6.64
C ASP A 99 7.34 9.66 -7.22
N PHE A 100 7.02 9.90 -8.49
CA PHE A 100 5.97 9.17 -9.22
C PHE A 100 6.49 7.90 -9.91
N GLU A 101 7.60 7.30 -9.47
CA GLU A 101 8.25 6.18 -10.17
C GLU A 101 7.35 4.92 -10.25
N TYR A 102 6.49 4.71 -9.25
CA TYR A 102 5.53 3.62 -9.22
C TYR A 102 4.16 4.00 -9.79
N SER A 103 3.94 5.26 -10.16
CA SER A 103 2.60 5.75 -10.53
C SER A 103 2.05 5.06 -11.78
N SER A 104 0.79 4.67 -11.73
CA SER A 104 0.10 3.98 -12.83
C SER A 104 -1.41 4.11 -12.70
N TYR A 105 -2.16 3.77 -13.75
CA TYR A 105 -3.56 3.42 -13.53
C TYR A 105 -3.61 2.14 -12.66
N ASN A 106 -4.30 2.22 -11.53
CA ASN A 106 -4.44 1.14 -10.57
C ASN A 106 -5.76 1.31 -9.78
N TYR A 107 -6.05 0.37 -8.90
CA TYR A 107 -7.22 0.41 -8.04
C TYR A 107 -7.06 1.50 -6.96
N ARG A 108 -8.07 2.37 -6.82
CA ARG A 108 -8.17 3.36 -5.74
C ARG A 108 -7.90 2.75 -4.36
N GLY A 109 -8.50 1.59 -4.08
CA GLY A 109 -8.32 0.87 -2.82
C GLY A 109 -6.85 0.57 -2.51
N PHE A 110 -6.02 0.32 -3.54
CA PHE A 110 -4.58 0.09 -3.35
C PHE A 110 -3.87 1.34 -2.87
N ASP A 111 -4.07 2.50 -3.49
CA ASP A 111 -3.31 3.71 -3.13
C ASP A 111 -3.66 4.19 -1.72
N ILE A 112 -4.95 4.15 -1.36
CA ILE A 112 -5.41 4.51 -0.01
C ILE A 112 -4.97 3.45 1.02
N GLY A 113 -5.17 2.16 0.71
CA GLY A 113 -4.78 1.05 1.59
C GLY A 113 -3.28 1.01 1.83
N ASN A 114 -2.48 1.28 0.79
CA ASN A 114 -1.04 1.43 0.90
C ASN A 114 -0.68 2.58 1.84
N HIS A 115 -1.26 3.76 1.65
CA HIS A 115 -1.01 4.89 2.55
C HIS A 115 -1.34 4.55 4.02
N PHE A 116 -2.41 3.80 4.29
CA PHE A 116 -2.72 3.35 5.65
C PHE A 116 -1.70 2.34 6.19
N CYS A 117 -1.19 1.44 5.35
CA CYS A 117 -0.09 0.56 5.74
C CYS A 117 1.15 1.35 6.14
N GLU A 118 1.47 2.47 5.48
CA GLU A 118 2.67 3.26 5.78
C GLU A 118 2.62 3.93 7.17
N TRP A 119 1.47 4.06 7.81
CA TRP A 119 1.40 4.55 9.21
C TRP A 119 2.06 3.58 10.20
N VAL A 120 2.24 2.32 9.81
CA VAL A 120 2.88 1.28 10.62
C VAL A 120 4.39 1.38 10.57
N TYR A 121 4.98 1.88 9.48
CA TYR A 121 6.41 1.79 9.21
C TYR A 121 7.07 3.16 9.36
N ASP A 122 8.20 3.20 10.08
CA ASP A 122 9.07 4.37 10.19
C ASP A 122 10.42 4.01 9.59
N TYR A 123 10.79 4.65 8.48
CA TYR A 123 12.04 4.40 7.76
C TYR A 123 13.21 5.29 8.23
N THR A 124 13.02 6.09 9.28
CA THR A 124 14.06 7.00 9.80
C THR A 124 14.93 6.39 10.89
N HIS A 125 14.67 5.11 11.25
CA HIS A 125 15.43 4.41 12.28
C HIS A 125 16.92 4.27 11.88
N ASP A 126 17.81 4.73 12.74
CA ASP A 126 19.24 4.88 12.45
C ASP A 126 20.09 3.62 12.69
N THR A 127 19.48 2.55 13.19
CA THR A 127 20.14 1.26 13.42
C THR A 127 19.46 0.13 12.65
N TRP A 128 20.20 -0.95 12.38
CA TRP A 128 19.66 -2.15 11.73
C TRP A 128 18.35 -2.61 12.41
N PRO A 129 17.26 -2.91 11.67
CA PRO A 129 17.16 -3.09 10.22
C PRO A 129 16.90 -1.82 9.39
N TYR A 130 17.12 -0.64 9.97
CA TYR A 130 16.88 0.70 9.39
C TYR A 130 15.39 1.02 9.13
N TYR A 131 14.51 0.33 9.86
CA TYR A 131 13.10 0.69 9.97
C TYR A 131 12.57 0.22 11.34
N GLN A 132 11.48 0.84 11.79
CA GLN A 132 10.65 0.34 12.87
C GLN A 132 9.23 0.08 12.36
N ALA A 133 8.56 -0.94 12.91
CA ALA A 133 7.18 -1.24 12.56
C ALA A 133 6.32 -1.45 13.81
N SER A 134 5.14 -0.82 13.87
CA SER A 134 4.17 -1.01 14.95
C SER A 134 2.75 -1.05 14.40
N MET A 135 2.10 -2.22 14.47
CA MET A 135 0.72 -2.37 14.03
C MET A 135 -0.27 -1.56 14.88
N ASP A 136 0.13 -1.16 16.09
CA ASP A 136 -0.66 -0.26 16.94
C ASP A 136 -0.82 1.14 16.33
N ASN A 137 0.05 1.51 15.38
CA ASN A 137 -0.03 2.78 14.66
C ASN A 137 -0.93 2.72 13.40
N TYR A 138 -1.38 1.53 13.00
CA TYR A 138 -2.31 1.42 11.86
C TYR A 138 -3.57 2.25 12.15
N PRO A 139 -4.09 3.04 11.18
CA PRO A 139 -5.15 4.00 11.46
C PRO A 139 -6.38 3.30 12.02
N THR A 140 -6.89 3.81 13.14
CA THR A 140 -8.15 3.38 13.72
C THR A 140 -9.30 3.62 12.76
N ARG A 141 -10.42 2.92 12.93
CA ARG A 141 -11.63 3.15 12.12
C ARG A 141 -12.05 4.62 12.07
N GLN A 142 -11.90 5.36 13.18
CA GLN A 142 -12.20 6.80 13.21
C GLN A 142 -11.26 7.61 12.31
N GLN A 143 -9.96 7.31 12.32
CA GLN A 143 -8.97 7.96 11.46
C GLN A 143 -9.18 7.59 9.98
N GLN A 144 -9.49 6.33 9.69
CA GLN A 144 -9.80 5.88 8.33
C GLN A 144 -11.04 6.61 7.78
N LEU A 145 -12.13 6.68 8.57
CA LEU A 145 -13.34 7.41 8.19
C LEU A 145 -13.07 8.91 8.01
N HIS A 146 -12.25 9.51 8.88
CA HIS A 146 -11.84 10.90 8.72
C HIS A 146 -11.14 11.11 7.36
N PHE A 147 -10.18 10.26 7.01
CA PHE A 147 -9.50 10.32 5.71
C PHE A 147 -10.48 10.12 4.54
N ILE A 148 -11.33 9.08 4.60
CA ILE A 148 -12.30 8.75 3.55
C ILE A 148 -13.27 9.91 3.30
N ARG A 149 -13.79 10.54 4.36
CA ARG A 149 -14.70 11.69 4.26
C ARG A 149 -14.05 12.87 3.54
N HIS A 150 -12.80 13.19 3.88
CA HIS A 150 -12.06 14.25 3.20
C HIS A 150 -11.71 13.90 1.75
N TYR A 151 -11.36 12.63 1.49
CA TYR A 151 -11.15 12.13 0.14
C TYR A 151 -12.40 12.29 -0.74
N LEU A 152 -13.57 11.85 -0.24
CA LEU A 152 -14.85 11.93 -0.95
C LEU A 152 -15.33 13.37 -1.13
N TRP A 153 -15.12 14.22 -0.14
CA TRP A 153 -15.47 15.64 -0.21
C TRP A 153 -14.70 16.36 -1.33
N GLU A 154 -13.41 16.06 -1.48
CA GLU A 154 -12.58 16.61 -2.56
C GLU A 154 -12.98 16.03 -3.93
N ASP A 155 -13.28 14.72 -4.00
CA ASP A 155 -13.65 14.01 -5.24
C ASP A 155 -14.99 14.49 -5.82
N SER A 156 -15.99 14.73 -4.96
CA SER A 156 -17.34 15.14 -5.35
C SER A 156 -17.49 16.64 -5.62
N GLY A 157 -16.47 17.46 -5.36
CA GLY A 157 -16.49 18.90 -5.66
C GLY A 157 -17.42 19.75 -4.79
N ARG A 158 -17.96 19.18 -3.70
CA ARG A 158 -18.90 19.65 -2.65
C ARG A 158 -20.11 18.70 -2.58
N PRO A 159 -20.61 18.35 -1.38
CA PRO A 159 -21.69 17.38 -1.24
C PRO A 159 -22.95 17.88 -1.97
N GLY A 160 -23.37 17.12 -2.98
CA GLY A 160 -24.76 17.08 -3.41
C GLY A 160 -25.64 16.42 -2.34
N ASP A 161 -26.94 16.31 -2.62
CA ASP A 161 -28.06 15.90 -1.74
C ASP A 161 -27.99 14.44 -1.19
N THR A 162 -26.79 13.94 -0.86
CA THR A 162 -26.59 12.59 -0.33
C THR A 162 -27.16 12.51 1.08
N THR A 163 -28.14 11.61 1.25
CA THR A 163 -28.70 11.35 2.59
C THR A 163 -27.65 10.78 3.54
N HIS A 164 -27.82 10.97 4.85
CA HIS A 164 -26.92 10.39 5.86
C HIS A 164 -26.81 8.86 5.73
N GLY A 165 -27.89 8.17 5.34
CA GLY A 165 -27.89 6.72 5.15
C GLY A 165 -27.01 6.29 3.98
N GLU A 166 -27.06 7.03 2.87
CA GLU A 166 -26.25 6.74 1.70
C GLU A 166 -24.77 7.05 1.93
N GLN A 167 -24.46 8.16 2.62
CA GLN A 167 -23.09 8.50 3.01
C GLN A 167 -22.46 7.40 3.89
N ALA A 168 -23.21 6.89 4.89
CA ALA A 168 -22.73 5.81 5.74
C ALA A 168 -22.47 4.52 4.94
N ARG A 169 -23.35 4.18 3.98
CA ARG A 169 -23.16 3.02 3.10
C ARG A 169 -21.87 3.12 2.27
N ILE A 170 -21.64 4.27 1.64
CA ILE A 170 -20.42 4.54 0.86
C ILE A 170 -19.18 4.44 1.74
N GLU A 171 -19.23 4.98 2.95
CA GLU A 171 -18.13 4.90 3.91
C GLU A 171 -17.78 3.45 4.31
N GLU A 172 -18.78 2.60 4.59
CA GLU A 172 -18.53 1.18 4.92
C GLU A 172 -18.00 0.38 3.72
N GLU A 173 -18.54 0.64 2.51
CA GLU A 173 -18.07 0.01 1.28
C GLU A 173 -16.59 0.38 1.02
N MET A 174 -16.22 1.66 1.20
CA MET A 174 -14.83 2.10 1.07
C MET A 174 -13.93 1.52 2.15
N LEU A 175 -14.37 1.41 3.41
CA LEU A 175 -13.59 0.75 4.46
C LEU A 175 -13.29 -0.71 4.09
N THR A 176 -14.27 -1.42 3.54
CA THR A 176 -14.11 -2.82 3.09
C THR A 176 -13.14 -2.91 1.90
N GLU A 177 -13.32 -2.07 0.89
CA GLU A 177 -12.41 -1.96 -0.26
C GLU A 177 -10.97 -1.72 0.20
N ILE A 178 -10.75 -0.66 1.00
CA ILE A 178 -9.41 -0.24 1.42
C ILE A 178 -8.74 -1.31 2.29
N SER A 179 -9.48 -1.92 3.22
CA SER A 179 -8.93 -2.96 4.11
C SER A 179 -8.49 -4.21 3.35
N ARG A 180 -9.24 -4.62 2.31
CA ARG A 180 -8.84 -5.74 1.45
C ARG A 180 -7.65 -5.37 0.56
N PHE A 181 -7.62 -4.17 -0.02
CA PHE A 181 -6.49 -3.74 -0.84
C PHE A 181 -5.22 -3.42 -0.04
N ALA A 182 -5.31 -3.10 1.26
CA ALA A 182 -4.16 -3.00 2.16
C ALA A 182 -3.39 -4.34 2.25
N LEU A 183 -4.09 -5.47 2.14
CA LEU A 183 -3.44 -6.79 2.02
C LEU A 183 -2.54 -6.85 0.78
N ALA A 184 -2.97 -6.31 -0.36
CA ALA A 184 -2.12 -6.23 -1.55
C ALA A 184 -0.93 -5.30 -1.36
N SER A 185 -1.04 -4.22 -0.58
CA SER A 185 0.12 -3.40 -0.23
C SER A 185 1.17 -4.22 0.54
N HIS A 186 0.76 -4.95 1.59
CA HIS A 186 1.68 -5.82 2.32
C HIS A 186 2.32 -6.88 1.42
N PHE A 187 1.52 -7.53 0.58
CA PHE A 187 2.00 -8.56 -0.33
C PHE A 187 2.99 -8.00 -1.37
N PHE A 188 2.65 -6.89 -2.01
CA PHE A 188 3.47 -6.24 -3.02
C PHE A 188 4.84 -5.83 -2.47
N TRP A 189 4.87 -5.06 -1.38
CA TRP A 189 6.12 -4.57 -0.79
C TRP A 189 6.91 -5.69 -0.11
N GLY A 190 6.25 -6.74 0.37
CA GLY A 190 6.90 -7.96 0.82
C GLY A 190 7.70 -8.64 -0.31
N LEU A 191 7.08 -8.84 -1.48
CA LEU A 191 7.75 -9.41 -2.65
C LEU A 191 8.88 -8.50 -3.17
N TRP A 192 8.60 -7.20 -3.31
CA TRP A 192 9.59 -6.20 -3.71
C TRP A 192 10.82 -6.29 -2.80
N SER A 193 10.62 -6.36 -1.49
CA SER A 193 11.71 -6.38 -0.52
C SER A 193 12.56 -7.65 -0.62
N ILE A 194 11.96 -8.81 -0.91
CA ILE A 194 12.73 -10.05 -1.15
C ILE A 194 13.68 -9.87 -2.34
N LEU A 195 13.23 -9.21 -3.40
CA LEU A 195 14.09 -8.94 -4.57
C LEU A 195 15.18 -7.94 -4.23
N GLN A 196 14.85 -6.86 -3.54
CA GLN A 196 15.81 -5.84 -3.14
C GLN A 196 16.92 -6.40 -2.25
N ALA A 197 16.63 -7.39 -1.41
CA ALA A 197 17.64 -8.10 -0.62
C ALA A 197 18.75 -8.74 -1.47
N LYS A 198 18.50 -8.97 -2.77
CA LYS A 198 19.48 -9.51 -3.72
C LYS A 198 20.14 -8.46 -4.59
N ILE A 199 19.39 -7.45 -5.04
CA ILE A 199 19.83 -6.51 -6.10
C ILE A 199 20.23 -5.13 -5.58
N SER A 200 19.75 -4.73 -4.40
CA SER A 200 20.02 -3.41 -3.86
C SER A 200 21.43 -3.31 -3.31
N THR A 201 22.05 -2.14 -3.48
CA THR A 201 23.31 -1.75 -2.83
C THR A 201 23.08 -0.90 -1.58
N ILE A 202 21.84 -0.53 -1.28
CA ILE A 202 21.47 0.26 -0.11
C ILE A 202 21.46 -0.64 1.12
N GLU A 203 22.06 -0.17 2.21
CA GLU A 203 22.06 -0.90 3.47
C GLU A 203 20.68 -0.79 4.13
N PHE A 204 19.88 -1.85 4.01
CA PHE A 204 18.55 -1.94 4.59
C PHE A 204 18.21 -3.40 4.90
N GLY A 205 17.45 -3.64 5.98
CA GLY A 205 17.03 -4.97 6.42
C GLY A 205 15.92 -5.58 5.55
N TYR A 206 16.14 -5.73 4.25
CA TYR A 206 15.11 -6.12 3.28
C TYR A 206 14.40 -7.44 3.60
N LEU A 207 15.12 -8.48 4.05
CA LEU A 207 14.47 -9.75 4.41
C LEU A 207 13.70 -9.67 5.74
N ASP A 208 14.13 -8.81 6.67
CA ASP A 208 13.40 -8.52 7.91
C ASP A 208 12.10 -7.78 7.57
N TYR A 209 12.19 -6.76 6.73
CA TYR A 209 11.05 -5.99 6.25
C TYR A 209 10.06 -6.88 5.50
N ALA A 210 10.53 -7.75 4.60
CA ALA A 210 9.68 -8.71 3.90
C ALA A 210 8.90 -9.59 4.89
N LEU A 211 9.57 -10.17 5.90
CA LEU A 211 8.91 -10.95 6.94
C LEU A 211 7.88 -10.13 7.70
N CYS A 212 8.22 -8.88 8.05
CA CYS A 212 7.32 -7.96 8.74
C CYS A 212 6.05 -7.68 7.92
N ARG A 213 6.19 -7.37 6.61
CA ARG A 213 5.05 -7.15 5.71
C ARG A 213 4.16 -8.41 5.61
N PHE A 214 4.73 -9.60 5.45
CA PHE A 214 3.92 -10.84 5.38
C PHE A 214 3.27 -11.21 6.72
N GLN A 215 3.91 -10.93 7.86
CA GLN A 215 3.28 -11.09 9.16
C GLN A 215 2.07 -10.16 9.31
N ALA A 216 2.22 -8.87 8.96
CA ALA A 216 1.12 -7.90 8.95
C ALA A 216 0.00 -8.33 7.99
N TYR A 217 0.35 -8.83 6.80
CA TYR A 217 -0.60 -9.41 5.85
C TYR A 217 -1.48 -10.49 6.49
N PHE A 218 -0.88 -11.51 7.12
CA PHE A 218 -1.67 -12.59 7.72
C PHE A 218 -2.45 -12.13 8.95
N GLN A 219 -1.91 -11.21 9.74
CA GLN A 219 -2.62 -10.61 10.88
C GLN A 219 -3.86 -9.82 10.44
N GLN A 220 -3.74 -9.02 9.37
CA GLN A 220 -4.86 -8.26 8.82
C GLN A 220 -5.85 -9.16 8.08
N LYS A 221 -5.38 -10.16 7.31
CA LYS A 221 -6.23 -11.12 6.61
C LYS A 221 -7.17 -11.85 7.58
N ALA A 222 -6.69 -12.16 8.79
CA ALA A 222 -7.50 -12.79 9.84
C ALA A 222 -8.63 -11.88 10.39
N GLN A 223 -8.54 -10.57 10.18
CA GLN A 223 -9.50 -9.57 10.64
C GLN A 223 -10.31 -8.95 9.48
N CYS A 224 -9.97 -9.32 8.24
CA CYS A 224 -10.55 -8.72 7.05
C CYS A 224 -11.98 -9.27 6.82
N PRO A 225 -12.98 -8.41 6.58
CA PRO A 225 -14.36 -8.82 6.33
C PRO A 225 -14.57 -9.46 4.95
#